data_AF-A0A0M4JI49-F1
#
_entry.id   AF-A0A0M4JI49-F1
#
_cell.length_a   1.000
_cell.length_b   1.000
_cell.length_c   1.000
_cell.angle_alpha   90.00
_cell.angle_beta   90.00
_cell.angle_gamma   90.00
#
_symmetry.space_group_name_H-M   'P 1'
#
loop_
_entity.id
_entity.type
_entity.pdbx_description
1 polymer ?
#
loop_
_entity_poly.entity_id
_entity_poly.type
_entity_poly.pdbx_seq_one_letter_code
_entity_poly.pdbx_strand_id
1 'polypeptide(L)'
;MKQDIFKAFERILKDIIPSDVLYVLKQKYETDQTYEFILVIQEKDQELFKNKKNEGFLEAITNICNSEISIFSKKIIIDLEVLELHV
;
A
#
# COMPACT_ATOMS: atom_id res chain seq x y z
N MET A 1 16.77 -3.39 -8.18
CA MET A 1 16.31 -2.23 -7.39
C MET A 1 14.79 -2.04 -7.45
N LYS A 2 14.17 -1.61 -8.58
CA LYS A 2 12.69 -1.44 -8.66
C LYS A 2 11.88 -2.69 -8.28
N GLN A 3 12.29 -3.87 -8.76
CA GLN A 3 11.60 -5.13 -8.47
C GLN A 3 11.80 -5.61 -7.03
N ASP A 4 12.93 -5.28 -6.40
CA ASP A 4 13.23 -5.73 -5.03
C ASP A 4 12.37 -4.98 -4.02
N ILE A 5 12.16 -3.68 -4.24
CA ILE A 5 11.29 -2.85 -3.39
C ILE A 5 9.83 -3.26 -3.57
N PHE A 6 9.39 -3.51 -4.80
CA PHE A 6 8.03 -4.01 -5.04
C PHE A 6 7.78 -5.34 -4.34
N LYS A 7 8.72 -6.30 -4.43
CA LYS A 7 8.61 -7.60 -3.76
C LYS A 7 8.68 -7.48 -2.24
N ALA A 8 9.54 -6.62 -1.71
CA ALA A 8 9.60 -6.34 -0.28
C ALA A 8 8.27 -5.77 0.22
N PHE A 9 7.72 -4.81 -0.53
CA PHE A 9 6.45 -4.20 -0.20
C PHE A 9 5.28 -5.20 -0.30
N GLU A 10 5.23 -6.00 -1.36
CA GLU A 10 4.24 -7.08 -1.51
C GLU A 10 4.30 -8.08 -0.34
N ARG A 11 5.50 -8.41 0.15
CA ARG A 11 5.68 -9.28 1.32
C ARG A 11 5.14 -8.63 2.59
N ILE A 12 5.49 -7.38 2.86
CA ILE A 12 5.01 -6.64 4.03
C ILE A 12 3.47 -6.57 4.03
N LEU A 13 2.87 -6.29 2.86
CA LEU A 13 1.41 -6.26 2.74
C LEU A 13 0.76 -7.62 3.03
N LYS A 14 1.36 -8.74 2.62
CA LYS A 14 0.86 -10.09 2.96
C LYS A 14 0.92 -10.40 4.45
N ASP A 15 1.86 -9.82 5.18
CA ASP A 15 2.00 -10.02 6.62
C ASP A 15 1.07 -9.12 7.44
N ILE A 16 0.67 -7.95 6.90
CA ILE A 16 -0.17 -6.96 7.60
C ILE A 16 -1.65 -7.04 7.22
N ILE A 17 -1.96 -7.21 5.93
CA ILE A 17 -3.33 -7.20 5.43
C ILE A 17 -3.97 -8.57 5.70
N PRO A 18 -5.16 -8.63 6.32
CA PRO A 18 -5.88 -9.89 6.53
C PRO A 18 -6.09 -10.67 5.23
N SER A 19 -5.96 -12.00 5.29
CA SER A 19 -5.98 -12.87 4.10
C SER A 19 -7.33 -12.92 3.37
N ASP A 20 -8.41 -12.49 4.02
CA ASP A 20 -9.76 -12.38 3.48
C ASP A 20 -10.01 -11.10 2.68
N VAL A 21 -9.11 -10.11 2.79
CA VAL A 21 -9.12 -8.87 2.00
C VAL A 21 -8.48 -9.11 0.64
N LEU A 22 -9.25 -8.90 -0.42
CA LEU A 22 -8.74 -8.97 -1.79
C LEU A 22 -8.17 -7.61 -2.18
N TYR A 23 -6.87 -7.59 -2.47
CA TYR A 23 -6.18 -6.38 -2.92
C TYR A 23 -5.26 -6.64 -4.10
N VAL A 24 -4.98 -5.58 -4.86
CA VAL A 24 -3.97 -5.57 -5.92
C VAL A 24 -3.02 -4.42 -5.67
N LEU A 25 -1.73 -4.72 -5.59
CA LEU A 25 -0.68 -3.72 -5.53
C LEU A 25 -0.17 -3.40 -6.94
N LYS A 26 -0.18 -2.13 -7.33
CA LYS A 26 0.36 -1.64 -8.61
C LYS A 26 1.47 -0.62 -8.38
N GLN A 27 2.48 -0.64 -9.23
CA GLN A 27 3.45 0.46 -9.32
C GLN A 27 2.84 1.61 -10.12
N LYS A 28 2.97 2.83 -9.60
CA LYS A 28 2.48 4.03 -10.28
C LYS A 28 3.62 4.70 -11.05
N TYR A 29 4.53 5.37 -10.34
CA TYR A 29 5.78 5.90 -10.89
C TYR A 29 6.84 6.03 -9.80
N GLU A 30 8.10 6.22 -10.22
CA GLU A 30 9.22 6.50 -9.32
C GLU A 30 9.75 7.89 -9.64
N THR A 31 9.98 8.69 -8.61
CA THR A 31 10.70 9.97 -8.70
C THR A 31 12.08 9.83 -8.08
N ASP A 32 12.87 10.90 -8.11
CA ASP A 32 14.17 10.94 -7.42
C ASP A 32 14.03 10.80 -5.90
N GLN A 33 12.86 11.08 -5.34
CA GLN A 33 12.61 11.09 -3.89
C GLN A 33 11.60 10.04 -3.43
N THR A 34 10.77 9.49 -4.34
CA THR A 34 9.62 8.67 -3.97
C THR A 34 9.47 7.41 -4.81
N TYR A 35 9.00 6.34 -4.16
CA TYR A 35 8.40 5.17 -4.79
C TYR A 35 6.89 5.25 -4.58
N GLU A 36 6.13 5.42 -5.66
CA GLU A 36 4.68 5.53 -5.59
C GLU A 36 3.99 4.23 -6.02
N PHE A 37 3.07 3.78 -5.17
CA PHE A 37 2.26 2.59 -5.38
C PHE A 37 0.77 2.91 -5.27
N ILE A 38 -0.05 2.13 -5.96
CA ILE A 38 -1.50 2.13 -5.82
C ILE A 38 -1.90 0.80 -5.20
N LEU A 39 -2.59 0.86 -4.07
CA LEU A 39 -3.26 -0.27 -3.46
C LEU A 39 -4.73 -0.23 -3.88
N VAL A 40 -5.14 -1.19 -4.70
CA VAL A 40 -6.53 -1.34 -5.14
C VAL A 40 -7.21 -2.35 -4.22
N ILE A 41 -8.33 -1.97 -3.60
CA ILE A 41 -9.14 -2.84 -2.72
C ILE A 41 -10.58 -2.94 -3.20
N GLN A 42 -11.33 -3.92 -2.70
CA GLN A 42 -12.78 -3.98 -2.91
C GLN A 42 -13.50 -2.96 -2.03
N GLU A 43 -14.65 -2.45 -2.51
CA GLU A 43 -15.49 -1.51 -1.76
C GLU A 43 -15.91 -2.04 -0.37
N LYS A 44 -16.20 -3.34 -0.26
CA LYS A 44 -16.56 -3.99 1.00
C LYS A 44 -15.48 -3.83 2.10
N ASP A 45 -14.21 -3.68 1.70
CA ASP A 45 -13.06 -3.59 2.59
C ASP A 45 -12.66 -2.13 2.82
N GLN A 46 -13.34 -1.17 2.20
CA GLN A 46 -13.02 0.26 2.27
C GLN A 46 -12.94 0.77 3.72
N GLU A 47 -13.81 0.29 4.61
CA GLU A 47 -13.83 0.76 6.00
C GLU A 47 -12.56 0.42 6.77
N LEU A 48 -11.86 -0.66 6.39
CA LEU A 48 -10.57 -1.03 6.98
C LEU A 48 -9.49 0.01 6.69
N PHE A 49 -9.56 0.64 5.51
CA PHE A 49 -8.53 1.56 4.99
C PHE A 49 -8.91 3.05 5.02
N LYS A 50 -10.21 3.39 5.06
CA LYS A 50 -10.71 4.78 4.94
C LYS A 50 -11.44 5.32 6.18
N ASN A 51 -11.56 4.57 7.29
CA ASN A 51 -12.34 5.07 8.43
C ASN A 51 -11.87 6.49 8.80
N LYS A 52 -12.78 7.46 9.00
CA LYS A 52 -12.42 8.88 9.24
C LYS A 52 -11.62 9.11 10.55
N LYS A 53 -11.42 8.04 11.33
CA LYS A 53 -10.50 7.98 12.49
C LYS A 53 -9.23 7.17 12.23
N ASN A 54 -9.17 6.41 11.13
CA ASN A 54 -8.13 5.46 10.70
C ASN A 54 -7.51 5.83 9.34
N GLU A 55 -7.13 7.09 9.10
CA GLU A 55 -5.90 7.30 8.29
C GLU A 55 -4.78 6.35 8.77
N GLY A 56 -4.80 6.01 10.07
CA GLY A 56 -3.93 5.06 10.74
C GLY A 56 -3.68 3.70 10.08
N PHE A 57 -4.58 3.02 9.34
CA PHE A 57 -4.19 1.69 8.79
C PHE A 57 -3.33 1.82 7.54
N LEU A 58 -3.77 2.61 6.56
CA LEU A 58 -2.96 2.90 5.37
C LEU A 58 -1.69 3.67 5.75
N GLU A 59 -1.78 4.60 6.70
CA GLU A 59 -0.64 5.32 7.25
C GLU A 59 0.29 4.39 8.04
N ALA A 60 -0.21 3.46 8.86
CA ALA A 60 0.62 2.48 9.56
C ALA A 60 1.35 1.56 8.57
N ILE A 61 0.67 1.08 7.54
CA ILE A 61 1.31 0.31 6.46
C ILE A 61 2.39 1.18 5.81
N THR A 62 2.08 2.42 5.45
CA THR A 62 3.04 3.35 4.84
C THR A 62 4.25 3.58 5.75
N ASN A 63 4.03 3.74 7.06
CA ASN A 63 5.08 4.00 8.05
C ASN A 63 5.94 2.76 8.32
N ILE A 64 5.34 1.58 8.46
CA ILE A 64 6.06 0.31 8.59
C ILE A 64 6.92 0.10 7.36
N CYS A 65 6.36 0.33 6.17
CA CYS A 65 7.08 0.18 4.93
C CYS A 65 8.23 1.18 4.84
N ASN A 66 8.02 2.46 5.15
CA ASN A 66 9.10 3.43 5.20
C ASN A 66 10.16 3.13 6.29
N SER A 67 9.79 2.46 7.38
CA SER A 67 10.74 2.04 8.43
C SER A 67 11.56 0.82 8.01
N GLU A 68 10.96 -0.18 7.37
CA GLU A 68 11.69 -1.35 6.88
C GLU A 68 12.50 -1.04 5.63
N ILE A 69 11.99 -0.12 4.81
CA ILE A 69 12.58 0.32 3.54
C ILE A 69 13.43 1.58 3.78
N SER A 70 13.69 1.98 5.03
CA SER A 70 14.62 3.07 5.36
C SER A 70 16.06 2.82 4.88
N ILE A 71 16.35 1.59 4.46
CA ILE A 71 17.57 1.19 3.75
C ILE A 71 17.65 1.83 2.35
N PHE A 72 16.52 2.22 1.78
CA PHE A 72 16.40 2.86 0.49
C PHE A 72 16.23 4.37 0.68
N SER A 73 16.97 5.16 -0.09
CA SER A 73 17.05 6.62 0.03
C SER A 73 15.79 7.38 -0.39
N LYS A 74 14.68 6.68 -0.66
CA LYS A 74 13.44 7.25 -1.20
C LYS A 74 12.25 6.84 -0.34
N LYS A 75 11.29 7.76 -0.21
CA LYS A 75 10.06 7.57 0.58
C LYS A 75 9.04 6.76 -0.21
N ILE A 76 8.34 5.86 0.46
CA ILE A 76 7.17 5.16 -0.11
C ILE A 76 5.92 6.01 0.09
N ILE A 77 5.16 6.16 -0.98
CA ILE A 77 3.82 6.75 -1.00
C ILE A 77 2.85 5.70 -1.54
N ILE A 78 1.71 5.54 -0.85
CA ILE A 78 0.68 4.58 -1.23
C ILE A 78 -0.62 5.35 -1.42
N ASP A 79 -1.15 5.32 -2.64
CA ASP A 79 -2.50 5.77 -2.93
C ASP A 79 -3.47 4.60 -2.80
N LEU A 80 -4.66 4.85 -2.26
CA LEU A 80 -5.71 3.84 -2.15
C LEU A 80 -6.76 4.07 -3.24
N GLU A 81 -6.96 3.07 -4.10
CA GLU A 81 -8.07 3.02 -5.05
C GLU A 81 -9.09 1.98 -4.59
N VAL A 82 -10.37 2.31 -4.74
CA VAL A 82 -11.47 1.40 -4.42
C VAL A 82 -12.10 0.95 -5.73
N LEU A 83 -12.14 -0.36 -5.93
CA LEU A 83 -12.80 -0.97 -7.07
C LEU A 83 -14.30 -1.09 -6.78
N GLU A 84 -15.08 -0.23 -7.43
CA GLU A 84 -16.54 -0.33 -7.48
C GLU A 84 -16.92 -1.36 -8.56
N LEU A 85 -17.28 -2.58 -8.13
CA LEU A 85 -17.87 -3.56 -9.02
C LEU A 85 -19.31 -3.13 -9.33
N HIS A 86 -19.50 -2.44 -10.46
CA HIS A 86 -20.84 -2.19 -10.98
C HIS A 86 -21.42 -3.54 -11.43
N VAL A 87 -22.43 -4.02 -10.71
CA VAL A 87 -23.26 -5.19 -11.06
C VAL A 87 -24.39 -4.75 -11.98
#